data_AF-V9F037-F1
#
_entry.id   AF-V9F037-F1
#
_cell.length_a   1.000
_cell.length_b   1.000
_cell.length_c   1.000
_cell.angle_alpha   90.00
_cell.angle_beta   90.00
_cell.angle_gamma   90.00
#
_symmetry.space_group_name_H-M   'P 1'
#
loop_
_entity.id
_entity.type
_entity.pdbx_description
1 polymer ?
#
loop_
_entity_poly.entity_id
_entity_poly.type
_entity_poly.pdbx_seq_one_letter_code
_entity_poly.pdbx_strand_id
1 'polypeptide(L)'
;MFGFVDEITLNIYQWMRWIIQRNSPITEVENKLTREVVTMTRTTVRTMKTYMRFTAAKVDQTIEGEMGESFALMYDGWTCHSLHLLGIFAVYVVNECETSGSCHSPRRMMAKQLVLTLSTWNRF
;
A
#
# COMPACT_ATOMS: atom_id res chain seq x y z
N MET A 1 19.81 7.49 -15.31
CA MET A 1 18.89 8.08 -16.29
C MET A 1 17.88 8.91 -15.51
N PHE A 2 18.01 10.24 -15.50
CA PHE A 2 17.05 11.10 -14.82
C PHE A 2 15.80 11.17 -15.72
N GLY A 3 14.81 10.35 -15.39
CA GLY A 3 13.53 10.32 -16.09
C GLY A 3 12.70 11.52 -15.68
N PHE A 4 12.28 12.32 -16.66
CA PHE A 4 11.29 13.35 -16.45
C PHE A 4 9.97 12.68 -16.03
N VAL A 5 9.51 12.96 -14.81
CA VAL A 5 8.19 12.51 -14.33
C VAL A 5 7.18 13.59 -14.69
N ASP A 6 6.09 13.20 -15.34
CA ASP A 6 5.04 14.16 -15.67
C ASP A 6 4.37 14.71 -14.41
N GLU A 7 3.89 15.95 -14.51
CA GLU A 7 3.31 16.67 -13.38
C GLU A 7 2.08 15.97 -12.78
N ILE A 8 1.30 15.26 -13.61
CA ILE A 8 0.09 14.55 -13.16
C ILE A 8 0.50 13.35 -12.30
N THR A 9 1.48 12.56 -12.75
CA THR A 9 2.02 11.42 -12.00
C THR A 9 2.62 11.89 -10.68
N LEU A 10 3.38 12.98 -10.68
CA LEU A 10 3.92 13.56 -9.45
C LEU A 10 2.80 13.99 -8.48
N ASN A 11 1.75 14.64 -8.99
CA ASN A 11 0.62 15.07 -8.18
C ASN A 11 -0.11 13.89 -7.53
N ILE A 12 -0.39 12.83 -8.30
CA ILE A 12 -1.04 11.62 -7.82
C ILE A 12 -0.17 10.90 -6.78
N TYR A 13 1.14 10.84 -6.99
CA TYR A 13 2.09 10.28 -6.03
C TYR A 13 2.08 11.05 -4.69
N GLN A 14 2.07 12.39 -4.73
CA GLN A 14 2.02 13.19 -3.52
C GLN A 14 0.70 12.99 -2.76
N TRP A 15 -0.44 12.89 -3.46
CA TRP A 15 -1.72 12.53 -2.84
C TRP A 15 -1.69 11.14 -2.20
N MET A 16 -1.13 10.13 -2.88
CA MET A 16 -0.97 8.78 -2.30
C MET A 16 -0.14 8.81 -1.03
N ARG A 17 1.00 9.51 -1.04
CA ARG A 17 1.84 9.64 0.15
C ARG A 17 1.09 10.29 1.29
N TRP A 18 0.35 11.37 1.03
CA TRP A 18 -0.44 12.05 2.04
C TRP A 18 -1.45 11.11 2.71
N ILE A 19 -2.18 10.34 1.91
CA ILE A 19 -3.24 9.45 2.39
C ILE A 19 -2.63 8.24 3.11
N ILE A 20 -1.73 7.52 2.46
CA ILE A 20 -1.19 6.24 2.92
C ILE A 20 -0.26 6.46 4.12
N GLN A 21 0.70 7.39 4.02
CA GLN A 21 1.75 7.52 5.02
C GLN A 21 1.26 8.16 6.32
N ARG A 22 0.18 8.97 6.25
CA ARG A 22 -0.46 9.54 7.44
C ARG A 22 -1.67 8.74 7.93
N ASN A 23 -2.05 7.68 7.23
CA ASN A 23 -3.32 6.97 7.47
C ASN A 23 -4.53 7.92 7.48
N SER A 24 -4.58 8.86 6.53
CA SER A 24 -5.67 9.84 6.41
C SER A 24 -6.84 9.25 5.61
N PRO A 25 -8.09 9.70 5.84
CA PRO A 25 -9.22 9.21 5.05
C PRO A 25 -9.09 9.67 3.59
N ILE A 26 -9.50 8.82 2.65
CA ILE A 26 -9.38 9.11 1.22
C ILE A 26 -10.21 10.32 0.79
N THR A 27 -11.25 10.67 1.55
CA THR A 27 -12.10 11.86 1.35
C THR A 27 -11.37 13.18 1.56
N GLU A 28 -10.17 13.18 2.16
CA GLU A 28 -9.33 14.37 2.30
C GLU A 28 -8.97 15.02 0.95
N VAL A 29 -8.91 14.23 -0.13
CA VAL A 29 -8.63 14.77 -1.47
C VAL A 29 -9.73 15.71 -2.00
N GLU A 30 -10.94 15.58 -1.45
CA GLU A 30 -12.12 16.39 -1.78
C GLU A 30 -12.52 17.35 -0.65
N ASN A 31 -11.88 17.25 0.52
CA ASN A 31 -12.13 18.13 1.66
C ASN A 31 -11.78 19.59 1.31
N LYS A 32 -12.69 20.51 1.61
CA LYS A 32 -12.55 21.94 1.30
C LYS A 32 -11.37 22.57 2.03
N LEU A 33 -11.26 22.34 3.35
CA LEU A 33 -10.18 22.91 4.17
C LEU A 33 -8.82 22.37 3.74
N THR A 34 -8.74 21.08 3.43
CA THR A 34 -7.52 20.46 2.94
C THR A 34 -7.10 21.07 1.61
N ARG A 35 -8.04 21.31 0.70
CA ARG A 35 -7.78 21.97 -0.59
C ARG A 35 -7.33 23.43 -0.50
N GLU A 36 -7.60 24.11 0.61
CA GLU A 36 -7.15 25.48 0.84
C GLU A 36 -5.68 25.57 1.25
N VAL A 37 -5.16 24.50 1.89
CA VAL A 37 -3.81 24.51 2.47
C VAL A 37 -2.79 23.64 1.73
N VAL A 38 -3.24 22.69 0.90
CA VAL A 38 -2.34 21.83 0.12
C VAL A 38 -1.91 22.51 -1.18
N THR A 39 -0.66 22.22 -1.59
CA THR A 39 -0.10 22.67 -2.86
C THR A 39 -0.42 21.74 -4.04
N MET A 40 -0.94 20.54 -3.76
CA MET A 40 -1.26 19.54 -4.76
C MET A 40 -2.50 19.93 -5.58
N THR A 41 -2.48 19.67 -6.88
CA THR A 41 -3.60 19.88 -7.78
C THR A 41 -4.80 19.03 -7.36
N ARG A 42 -5.99 19.64 -7.43
CA ARG A 42 -7.26 18.99 -7.05
C ARG A 42 -7.47 17.67 -7.79
N THR A 43 -7.81 16.63 -7.04
CA THR A 43 -8.19 15.32 -7.57
C THR A 43 -9.52 14.86 -6.96
N THR A 44 -10.07 13.76 -7.45
CA THR A 44 -11.30 13.18 -6.92
C THR A 44 -11.01 11.89 -6.16
N VAL A 45 -11.89 11.52 -5.23
CA VAL A 45 -11.82 10.21 -4.54
C VAL A 45 -11.85 9.07 -5.56
N ARG A 46 -12.66 9.21 -6.62
CA ARG A 46 -12.75 8.21 -7.69
C ARG A 46 -11.41 8.03 -8.40
N THR A 47 -10.78 9.13 -8.82
CA THR A 47 -9.45 9.11 -9.46
C THR A 47 -8.43 8.49 -8.51
N MET A 48 -8.46 8.88 -7.24
CA MET A 48 -7.53 8.38 -6.23
C MET A 48 -7.67 6.86 -6.03
N LYS A 49 -8.90 6.35 -5.88
CA LYS A 49 -9.18 4.90 -5.78
C LYS A 49 -8.66 4.14 -7.00
N THR A 50 -8.80 4.69 -8.21
CA THR A 50 -8.30 4.07 -9.43
C THR A 50 -6.77 3.94 -9.42
N TYR A 51 -6.04 5.02 -9.12
CA TYR A 51 -4.58 4.96 -9.06
C TYR A 51 -4.07 4.08 -7.94
N MET A 52 -4.69 4.11 -6.76
CA MET A 52 -4.33 3.20 -5.66
C MET A 52 -4.48 1.73 -6.05
N ARG A 53 -5.51 1.37 -6.82
CA ARG A 53 -5.66 0.00 -7.35
C ARG A 53 -4.54 -0.37 -8.32
N PHE A 54 -4.17 0.53 -9.23
CA PHE A 54 -3.05 0.29 -10.15
C PHE A 54 -1.72 0.16 -9.41
N THR A 55 -1.47 1.00 -8.43
CA THR A 55 -0.28 0.93 -7.58
C THR A 55 -0.25 -0.36 -6.78
N ALA A 56 -1.37 -0.76 -6.17
CA ALA A 56 -1.48 -2.04 -5.47
C ALA A 56 -1.18 -3.23 -6.40
N ALA A 57 -1.77 -3.27 -7.60
CA ALA A 57 -1.49 -4.32 -8.58
C ALA A 57 0.00 -4.38 -8.98
N LYS A 58 0.68 -3.23 -9.06
CA LYS A 58 2.12 -3.19 -9.35
C LYS A 58 2.98 -3.63 -8.18
N VAL A 59 2.63 -3.21 -6.97
CA VAL A 59 3.30 -3.67 -5.75
C VAL A 59 3.12 -5.18 -5.58
N ASP A 60 1.93 -5.71 -5.89
CA ASP A 60 1.64 -7.13 -5.86
C ASP A 60 2.55 -7.93 -6.79
N GLN A 61 2.74 -7.47 -8.03
CA GLN A 61 3.67 -8.08 -8.99
C GLN A 61 5.11 -8.07 -8.48
N THR A 62 5.54 -6.98 -7.84
CA THR A 62 6.89 -6.89 -7.25
C THR A 62 7.06 -7.85 -6.09
N ILE A 63 6.09 -7.92 -5.18
CA ILE A 63 6.13 -8.82 -4.03
C ILE A 63 6.08 -10.28 -4.49
N GLU A 64 5.26 -10.62 -5.48
CA GLU A 64 5.19 -11.97 -6.05
C GLU A 64 6.55 -12.42 -6.61
N GLY A 65 7.24 -11.53 -7.34
CA GLY A 65 8.58 -11.80 -7.84
C GLY A 65 9.64 -11.92 -6.73
N GLU A 66 9.50 -11.17 -5.64
CA GLU A 66 10.40 -11.23 -4.48
C GLU A 66 10.17 -12.48 -3.62
N MET A 67 8.91 -12.87 -3.43
CA MET A 67 8.48 -13.98 -2.59
C MET A 67 8.89 -15.34 -3.17
N GLY A 68 8.82 -15.51 -4.48
CA GLY A 68 9.07 -16.80 -5.13
C GLY A 68 8.10 -17.88 -4.67
N GLU A 69 8.55 -19.15 -4.70
CA GLU A 69 7.69 -20.31 -4.41
C GLU A 69 7.59 -20.67 -2.91
N SER A 70 8.39 -20.03 -2.04
CA SER A 70 8.48 -20.38 -0.62
C SER A 70 7.89 -19.29 0.27
N PHE A 71 6.62 -19.48 0.67
CA PHE A 71 5.92 -18.62 1.61
C PHE A 71 5.02 -19.43 2.55
N ALA A 72 4.66 -18.82 3.67
CA ALA A 72 3.66 -19.34 4.60
C ALA A 72 2.38 -18.50 4.53
N LEU A 73 1.23 -19.11 4.83
CA LEU A 73 -0.03 -18.37 5.00
C LEU A 73 -0.29 -18.14 6.49
N MET A 74 -0.54 -16.89 6.87
CA MET A 74 -0.97 -16.50 8.21
C MET A 74 -2.44 -16.05 8.16
N TYR A 75 -3.21 -16.48 9.16
CA TYR A 75 -4.62 -16.17 9.29
C TYR A 75 -4.83 -15.35 10.56
N ASP A 76 -5.52 -14.21 10.46
CA ASP A 76 -5.89 -13.37 11.59
C ASP A 76 -7.41 -13.16 11.61
N GLY A 77 -8.09 -13.82 12.55
CA GLY A 77 -9.55 -13.75 12.65
C GLY A 77 -9.98 -12.75 13.71
N TRP A 78 -10.91 -11.85 13.37
CA TRP A 78 -11.53 -10.96 14.36
C TRP A 78 -13.04 -10.84 14.14
N THR A 79 -13.77 -10.47 15.20
CA THR A 79 -15.22 -10.25 15.13
C THR A 79 -15.55 -8.81 15.55
N CYS A 80 -16.39 -8.14 14.79
CA CYS A 80 -16.93 -6.83 15.11
C CYS A 80 -18.46 -6.89 15.09
N HIS A 81 -19.08 -6.89 16.26
CA HIS A 81 -20.52 -7.11 16.44
C HIS A 81 -20.97 -8.46 15.87
N SER A 82 -21.76 -8.47 14.79
CA SER A 82 -22.22 -9.66 14.08
C SER A 82 -21.38 -9.99 12.84
N LEU A 83 -20.29 -9.25 12.60
CA LEU A 83 -19.43 -9.43 11.43
C LEU A 83 -18.16 -10.19 11.82
N HIS A 84 -18.02 -11.40 11.30
CA HIS A 84 -16.80 -12.20 11.41
C HIS A 84 -15.88 -11.90 10.22
N LEU A 85 -14.64 -11.55 10.51
CA LEU A 85 -13.64 -11.10 9.54
C LEU A 85 -12.41 -12.00 9.65
N LEU A 86 -11.82 -12.30 8.50
CA LEU A 86 -10.61 -13.11 8.39
C LEU A 86 -9.60 -12.38 7.52
N GLY A 87 -8.50 -11.97 8.13
CA GLY A 87 -7.29 -11.56 7.44
C GLY A 87 -6.51 -12.78 6.98
N ILE A 88 -6.08 -12.79 5.72
CA ILE A 88 -5.19 -13.81 5.16
C ILE A 88 -3.94 -13.09 4.69
N PHE A 89 -2.76 -13.51 5.13
CA PHE A 89 -1.49 -12.92 4.77
C PHE A 89 -0.56 -13.98 4.17
N ALA A 90 0.14 -13.66 3.09
CA ALA A 90 1.33 -14.40 2.67
C ALA A 90 2.55 -13.84 3.43
N VAL A 91 3.35 -14.73 3.99
CA VAL A 91 4.52 -14.38 4.80
C VAL A 91 5.75 -15.07 4.22
N TYR A 92 6.79 -14.30 3.94
CA TYR A 92 8.01 -14.80 3.33
C TYR A 92 9.24 -14.15 3.95
N VAL A 93 10.39 -14.83 3.78
CA VAL A 93 11.69 -14.36 4.28
C VAL A 93 12.42 -13.69 3.14
N VAL A 94 12.80 -12.43 3.35
CA VAL A 94 13.68 -11.71 2.42
C VAL A 94 15.11 -11.96 2.85
N ASN A 95 15.90 -12.61 1.99
CA ASN A 95 17.35 -12.70 2.17
C ASN A 95 17.97 -11.44 1.56
N GLU A 96 18.55 -10.57 2.39
CA GLU A 96 19.33 -9.43 1.90
C GLU A 96 20.57 -9.98 1.18
N CYS A 97 20.74 -9.65 -0.10
CA CYS A 97 21.92 -10.07 -0.86
C CYS A 97 23.18 -9.48 -0.20
N GLU A 98 24.08 -10.35 0.27
CA GLU A 98 25.34 -9.97 0.90
C GLU A 98 26.23 -9.17 -0.06
N THR A 99 26.29 -7.85 0.09
CA THR A 99 27.47 -7.08 -0.34
C THR A 99 28.57 -7.31 0.69
N SER A 100 29.36 -8.36 0.46
CA SER A 100 30.69 -8.59 1.04
C SER A 100 30.84 -8.40 2.55
N GLY A 101 30.86 -9.52 3.28
CA GLY A 101 31.55 -9.63 4.57
C GLY A 101 30.62 -9.57 5.77
N SER A 102 30.29 -10.76 6.29
CA SER A 102 29.94 -11.03 7.69
C SER A 102 29.10 -9.95 8.39
N CYS A 103 27.80 -9.92 8.13
CA CYS A 103 26.85 -9.35 9.07
C CYS A 103 25.69 -10.31 9.25
N HIS A 104 25.52 -10.82 10.47
CA HIS A 104 24.26 -11.38 10.94
C HIS A 104 23.21 -10.25 11.00
N SER A 105 22.70 -9.81 9.84
CA SER A 105 21.55 -8.91 9.82
C SER A 105 20.28 -9.73 10.10
N PRO A 106 19.28 -9.16 10.82
CA PRO A 106 18.06 -9.88 11.14
C PRO A 106 17.28 -10.16 9.85
N ARG A 107 16.99 -11.43 9.58
CA ARG A 107 16.04 -11.82 8.53
C ARG A 107 14.74 -11.05 8.74
N ARG A 108 14.34 -10.22 7.77
CA ARG A 108 13.08 -9.49 7.82
C ARG A 108 11.95 -10.39 7.33
N MET A 109 10.96 -10.59 8.19
CA MET A 109 9.72 -11.29 7.88
C MET A 109 8.76 -10.27 7.28
N MET A 110 8.37 -10.46 6.03
CA MET A 110 7.41 -9.59 5.35
C MET A 110 6.06 -10.29 5.31
N ALA A 111 4.98 -9.58 5.65
CA ALA A 111 3.61 -10.08 5.57
C ALA A 111 2.81 -9.22 4.58
N LYS A 112 2.27 -9.84 3.54
CA LYS A 112 1.35 -9.21 2.59
C LYS A 112 -0.05 -9.73 2.84
N GLN A 113 -0.99 -8.84 3.14
CA GLN A 113 -2.41 -9.18 3.18
C GLN A 113 -2.88 -9.61 1.77
N LEU A 114 -3.29 -10.86 1.65
CA LEU A 114 -3.78 -11.49 0.42
C LEU A 114 -5.23 -11.08 0.11
N VAL A 115 -6.00 -10.68 1.13
CA VAL A 115 -7.41 -10.28 1.01
C VAL A 115 -7.65 -8.93 1.68
N LEU A 116 -7.52 -7.85 0.91
CA LEU A 116 -8.25 -6.61 1.18
C LEU A 116 -9.56 -6.68 0.40
N THR A 117 -10.56 -7.42 0.92
CA THR A 117 -11.93 -7.19 0.46
C THR A 117 -12.23 -5.72 0.67
N LEU A 118 -12.81 -5.08 -0.36
CA LEU A 118 -13.15 -3.67 -0.50
C LEU A 118 -13.87 -2.98 0.68
N SER A 119 -14.17 -3.69 1.77
CA SER A 119 -14.95 -3.25 2.93
C SER A 119 -14.23 -2.25 3.85
N THR A 120 -12.90 -2.17 3.87
CA THR A 120 -12.17 -1.13 4.62
C THR A 120 -12.02 0.19 3.85
N TRP A 121 -12.03 0.15 2.52
CA TRP A 121 -11.86 1.35 1.68
C TRP A 121 -13.17 1.97 1.16
N ASN A 122 -14.30 1.30 1.41
CA ASN A 122 -15.65 1.86 1.24
C ASN A 122 -16.27 2.37 2.55
N ARG A 123 -15.51 2.38 3.65
CA ARG A 123 -15.97 2.88 4.96
C ARG A 123 -15.34 4.22 5.36
N PHE A 124 -14.67 4.89 4.42
CA PHE A 124 -14.25 6.30 4.51
C PHE A 124 -14.49 7.01 3.19
#